data_AF-A0A6I7N4I3-F1
#
_entry.id   AF-A0A6I7N4I3-F1
#
_cell.length_a   1.000
_cell.length_b   1.000
_cell.length_c   1.000
_cell.angle_alpha   90.00
_cell.angle_beta   90.00
_cell.angle_gamma   90.00
#
_symmetry.space_group_name_H-M   'P 1'
#
loop_
_entity.id
_entity.type
_entity.pdbx_description
1 polymer ?
#
loop_
_entity_poly.entity_id
_entity_poly.type
_entity_poly.pdbx_seq_one_letter_code
_entity_poly.pdbx_strand_id
1 'polypeptide(L)'
;MTFWGSLTLGLIAALIGTYFQYQLWKQKRREEIRSHELDEVIQTVKQISALFGKRIFAQREFLIKVNSNTANPEDYVVLSTAVGEWIHNFYFLRAQLKRYFGTDISRQFEYELHHLLYHTHSIMVRTYRLGFENLSVDHQAEHRSVGELHIIAARELSKLLNEINERIAISSFGTVMEINNIEIGSLDKIDNLFLIQRLFNTR
;
A
#
# COMPACT_ATOMS: atom_id res chain seq x y z
N MET A 1 14.06 47.90 44.43
CA MET A 1 14.03 47.83 42.95
C MET A 1 14.13 46.40 42.40
N THR A 2 13.82 45.36 43.19
CA THR A 2 14.01 43.93 42.82
C THR A 2 12.75 43.24 42.29
N PHE A 3 11.56 43.79 42.55
CA PHE A 3 10.25 43.20 42.19
C PHE A 3 10.01 43.11 40.68
N TRP A 4 10.31 44.17 39.92
CA TRP A 4 10.14 44.16 38.46
C TRP A 4 11.13 43.24 37.75
N GLY A 5 12.34 43.07 38.30
CA GLY A 5 13.34 42.12 37.81
C GLY A 5 12.89 40.67 38.02
N SER A 6 12.37 40.32 39.20
CA SER A 6 11.86 38.97 39.45
C SER A 6 10.58 38.65 38.66
N LEU A 7 9.70 39.64 38.46
CA LEU A 7 8.47 39.48 37.65
C LEU A 7 8.80 39.24 36.17
N THR A 8 9.72 40.02 35.59
CA THR A 8 10.15 39.87 34.19
C THR A 8 10.90 38.56 33.96
N LEU A 9 11.79 38.16 34.88
CA LEU A 9 12.44 36.85 34.86
C LEU A 9 11.43 35.70 34.93
N GLY A 10 10.41 35.81 35.79
CA GLY A 10 9.33 34.82 35.88
C GLY A 10 8.51 34.68 34.59
N LEU A 11 8.19 35.81 33.94
CA LEU A 11 7.48 35.84 32.67
C LEU A 11 8.31 35.23 31.53
N ILE A 12 9.59 35.55 31.45
CA ILE A 12 10.51 34.97 30.45
C ILE A 12 10.66 33.47 30.69
N ALA A 13 10.85 33.04 31.95
CA ALA A 13 10.93 31.63 32.30
C ALA A 13 9.64 30.86 31.96
N ALA A 14 8.47 31.47 32.20
CA ALA A 14 7.18 30.89 31.82
C ALA A 14 7.05 30.76 30.29
N LEU A 15 7.40 31.80 29.52
CA LEU A 15 7.37 31.76 28.05
C LEU A 15 8.30 30.69 27.48
N ILE A 16 9.53 30.61 27.99
CA ILE A 16 10.50 29.58 27.59
C ILE A 16 9.97 28.19 27.96
N GLY A 17 9.43 28.02 29.16
CA GLY A 17 8.83 26.77 29.62
C GLY A 17 7.68 26.31 28.74
N THR A 18 6.75 27.22 28.41
CA THR A 18 5.62 26.93 27.50
C THR A 18 6.10 26.58 26.09
N TYR A 19 7.12 27.26 25.58
CA TYR A 19 7.70 26.93 24.27
C TYR A 19 8.30 25.52 24.25
N PHE A 20 9.10 25.14 25.25
CA PHE A 20 9.66 23.79 25.36
C PHE A 20 8.58 22.73 25.55
N GLN A 21 7.57 22.99 26.38
CA GLN A 21 6.42 22.09 26.54
C GLN A 21 5.65 21.88 25.24
N TYR A 22 5.45 22.96 24.47
CA TYR A 22 4.81 22.87 23.16
C TYR A 22 5.63 22.03 22.17
N GLN A 23 6.96 22.23 22.12
CA GLN A 23 7.84 21.43 21.25
C GLN A 23 7.83 19.95 21.64
N LEU A 24 7.91 19.64 22.94
CA LEU A 24 7.83 18.26 23.44
C LEU A 24 6.48 17.62 23.11
N TRP A 25 5.38 18.34 23.30
CA TRP A 25 4.04 17.87 22.92
C TRP A 25 3.93 17.59 21.42
N LYS A 26 4.45 18.50 20.58
CA LYS A 26 4.45 18.34 19.13
C LYS A 26 5.28 17.13 18.70
N GLN A 27 6.45 16.91 19.30
CA GLN A 27 7.30 15.75 19.04
C GLN A 27 6.58 14.45 19.45
N LYS A 28 6.06 14.38 20.66
CA LYS A 28 5.33 13.21 21.16
C LYS A 28 4.14 12.87 20.26
N ARG A 29 3.35 13.87 19.88
CA ARG A 29 2.20 13.68 18.97
C ARG A 29 2.61 13.16 17.60
N ARG A 30 3.73 13.65 17.04
CA ARG A 30 4.28 13.15 15.77
C ARG A 30 4.71 11.69 15.88
N GLU A 31 5.34 11.32 16.98
CA GLU A 31 5.78 9.95 17.23
C GLU A 31 4.60 8.99 17.42
N GLU A 32 3.56 9.42 18.13
CA GLU A 32 2.30 8.66 18.27
C GLU A 32 1.63 8.41 16.91
N ILE A 33 1.48 9.45 16.08
CA ILE A 33 0.93 9.32 14.72
C ILE A 33 1.77 8.34 13.91
N ARG A 34 3.10 8.52 13.92
CA ARG A 34 4.02 7.67 13.16
C ARG A 34 3.94 6.20 13.58
N SER A 35 3.86 5.91 14.88
CA SER A 35 3.72 4.55 15.39
C SER A 35 2.42 3.91 14.89
N HIS A 36 1.32 4.66 14.96
CA HIS A 36 0.03 4.18 14.50
C HIS A 36 0.00 3.91 12.99
N GLU A 37 0.55 4.82 12.19
CA GLU A 37 0.67 4.63 10.74
C GLU A 37 1.56 3.44 10.39
N LEU A 38 2.67 3.24 11.12
CA LEU A 38 3.55 2.09 10.92
C LEU A 38 2.81 0.76 11.19
N ASP A 39 2.03 0.70 12.27
CA ASP A 39 1.23 -0.49 12.58
C ASP A 39 0.20 -0.78 11.48
N GLU A 40 -0.52 0.23 10.99
CA GLU A 40 -1.49 0.07 9.89
C GLU A 40 -0.81 -0.39 8.59
N VAL A 41 0.37 0.15 8.27
CA VAL A 41 1.17 -0.24 7.11
C VAL A 41 1.61 -1.70 7.22
N ILE A 42 2.14 -2.11 8.38
CA ILE A 42 2.56 -3.51 8.62
C ILE A 42 1.37 -4.46 8.46
N GLN A 43 0.20 -4.09 8.98
CA GLN A 43 -1.02 -4.89 8.82
C GLN A 43 -1.45 -4.99 7.35
N THR A 44 -1.40 -3.87 6.62
CA THR A 44 -1.71 -3.83 5.19
C THR A 44 -0.79 -4.76 4.39
N VAL A 45 0.51 -4.71 4.65
CA VAL A 45 1.51 -5.58 3.99
C VAL A 45 1.26 -7.06 4.30
N LYS A 46 0.96 -7.40 5.56
CA LYS A 46 0.62 -8.77 5.97
C LYS A 46 -0.62 -9.27 5.26
N GLN A 47 -1.67 -8.45 5.18
CA GLN A 47 -2.92 -8.78 4.49
C GLN A 47 -2.70 -9.01 2.99
N ILE A 48 -1.96 -8.11 2.31
CA ILE A 48 -1.60 -8.28 0.90
C ILE A 48 -0.89 -9.62 0.69
N SER A 49 0.16 -9.89 1.49
CA SER A 49 0.96 -11.11 1.37
C SER A 49 0.13 -12.37 1.60
N ALA A 50 -0.72 -12.38 2.62
CA ALA A 50 -1.57 -13.52 2.93
C ALA A 50 -2.62 -13.79 1.84
N LEU A 51 -3.34 -12.76 1.39
CA LEU A 51 -4.36 -12.88 0.34
C LEU A 51 -3.76 -13.26 -1.01
N PHE A 52 -2.60 -12.68 -1.34
CA PHE A 52 -1.87 -13.05 -2.55
C PHE A 52 -1.42 -14.51 -2.50
N GLY A 53 -0.81 -14.94 -1.39
CA GLY A 53 -0.37 -16.31 -1.18
C GLY A 53 -1.52 -17.30 -1.31
N LYS A 54 -2.66 -17.02 -0.66
CA LYS A 54 -3.87 -17.84 -0.77
C LYS A 54 -4.39 -17.93 -2.21
N ARG A 55 -4.45 -16.80 -2.93
CA ARG A 55 -4.91 -16.76 -4.32
C ARG A 55 -3.97 -17.51 -5.26
N ILE A 56 -2.66 -17.26 -5.20
CA ILE A 56 -1.66 -17.95 -6.03
C ILE A 56 -1.68 -19.45 -5.75
N PHE A 57 -1.77 -19.86 -4.49
CA PHE A 57 -1.86 -21.27 -4.14
C PHE A 57 -3.09 -21.93 -4.78
N ALA A 58 -4.27 -21.35 -4.61
CA ALA A 58 -5.50 -21.86 -5.22
C ALA A 58 -5.44 -21.89 -6.75
N GLN A 59 -4.84 -20.87 -7.37
CA GLN A 59 -4.62 -20.83 -8.82
C GLN A 59 -3.68 -21.93 -9.30
N ARG A 60 -2.59 -22.21 -8.58
CA ARG A 60 -1.64 -23.27 -8.94
C ARG A 60 -2.25 -24.66 -8.79
N GLU A 61 -2.94 -24.91 -7.69
CA GLU A 61 -3.65 -26.18 -7.47
C GLU A 61 -4.70 -26.42 -8.55
N PHE A 62 -5.48 -25.39 -8.87
CA PHE A 62 -6.47 -25.48 -9.94
C PHE A 62 -5.81 -25.73 -11.31
N LEU A 63 -4.72 -25.02 -11.63
CA LEU A 63 -3.97 -25.23 -12.87
C LEU A 63 -3.46 -26.66 -13.01
N ILE A 64 -2.91 -27.25 -11.94
CA ILE A 64 -2.43 -28.63 -11.94
C ILE A 64 -3.57 -29.58 -12.32
N LYS A 65 -4.74 -29.41 -11.69
CA LYS A 65 -5.92 -30.25 -11.95
C LYS A 65 -6.50 -30.05 -13.34
N VAL A 66 -6.47 -28.83 -13.86
CA VAL A 66 -6.87 -28.52 -15.24
C VAL A 66 -5.92 -29.20 -16.23
N ASN A 67 -4.61 -29.15 -15.98
CA ASN A 67 -3.60 -29.79 -16.83
C ASN A 67 -3.71 -31.32 -16.84
N SER A 68 -4.04 -31.94 -15.70
CA SER A 68 -4.27 -33.39 -15.61
C SER A 68 -5.67 -33.81 -16.06
N ASN A 69 -6.53 -32.88 -16.47
CA ASN A 69 -7.94 -33.13 -16.80
C ASN A 69 -8.72 -33.81 -15.65
N THR A 70 -8.36 -33.49 -14.40
CA THR A 70 -9.00 -34.00 -13.17
C THR A 70 -9.72 -32.92 -12.37
N ALA A 71 -9.81 -31.69 -12.90
CA ALA A 71 -10.50 -30.59 -12.25
C ALA A 71 -12.01 -30.83 -12.20
N ASN A 72 -12.61 -30.61 -11.04
CA ASN A 72 -14.06 -30.74 -10.82
C ASN A 72 -14.70 -29.40 -10.39
N PRO A 73 -16.04 -29.32 -10.29
CA PRO A 73 -16.72 -28.11 -9.87
C PRO A 73 -16.30 -27.61 -8.47
N GLU A 74 -15.99 -28.51 -7.55
CA GLU A 74 -15.53 -28.18 -6.19
C GLU A 74 -14.19 -27.44 -6.23
N ASP A 75 -13.27 -27.85 -7.09
CA ASP A 75 -11.97 -27.17 -7.29
C ASP A 75 -12.17 -25.74 -7.80
N TYR A 76 -13.13 -25.54 -8.70
CA TYR A 76 -13.48 -24.22 -9.19
C TYR A 76 -14.09 -23.34 -8.09
N VAL A 77 -14.87 -23.91 -7.17
CA VAL A 77 -15.41 -23.18 -6.00
C VAL A 77 -14.28 -22.75 -5.06
N VAL A 78 -13.28 -23.60 -4.82
CA VAL A 78 -12.10 -23.25 -4.00
C VAL A 78 -11.34 -22.07 -4.62
N LEU A 79 -11.07 -22.13 -5.93
CA LEU A 79 -10.45 -21.03 -6.67
C LEU A 79 -11.29 -19.75 -6.58
N SER A 80 -12.59 -19.85 -6.84
CA SER A 80 -13.51 -18.71 -6.85
C SER A 80 -13.59 -18.05 -5.48
N THR A 81 -13.55 -18.83 -4.40
CA THR A 81 -13.51 -18.31 -3.02
C THR A 81 -12.24 -17.48 -2.79
N ALA A 82 -11.06 -17.99 -3.15
CA ALA A 82 -9.81 -17.25 -3.01
C ALA A 82 -9.77 -15.96 -3.86
N VAL A 83 -10.33 -16.01 -5.08
CA VAL A 83 -10.47 -14.83 -5.94
C VAL A 83 -11.44 -13.82 -5.34
N GLY A 84 -12.58 -14.27 -4.80
CA GLY A 84 -13.58 -13.45 -4.15
C GLY A 84 -13.01 -12.69 -2.95
N GLU A 85 -12.26 -13.37 -2.08
CA GLU A 85 -11.57 -12.74 -0.95
C GLU A 85 -10.54 -11.70 -1.39
N TRP A 86 -9.77 -11.97 -2.44
CA TRP A 86 -8.86 -10.99 -3.01
C TRP A 86 -9.61 -9.74 -3.48
N ILE A 87 -10.66 -9.92 -4.28
CA ILE A 87 -11.45 -8.80 -4.85
C ILE A 87 -12.13 -7.99 -3.76
N HIS A 88 -12.68 -8.66 -2.75
CA HIS A 88 -13.34 -8.00 -1.62
C HIS A 88 -12.40 -7.03 -0.89
N ASN A 89 -11.14 -7.42 -0.72
CA ASN A 89 -10.14 -6.60 -0.02
C ASN A 89 -9.36 -5.65 -0.95
N PHE A 90 -9.41 -5.87 -2.27
CA PHE A 90 -8.55 -5.18 -3.24
C PHE A 90 -8.64 -3.65 -3.14
N TYR A 91 -9.85 -3.09 -3.17
CA TYR A 91 -10.04 -1.64 -3.16
C TYR A 91 -9.57 -1.00 -1.85
N PHE A 92 -9.80 -1.69 -0.71
CA PHE A 92 -9.32 -1.24 0.58
C PHE A 92 -7.79 -1.22 0.63
N LEU A 93 -7.14 -2.32 0.25
CA LEU A 93 -5.67 -2.42 0.23
C LEU A 93 -5.04 -1.40 -0.74
N ARG A 94 -5.64 -1.23 -1.92
CA ARG A 94 -5.20 -0.22 -2.91
C ARG A 94 -5.30 1.20 -2.35
N ALA A 95 -6.38 1.52 -1.63
CA ALA A 95 -6.56 2.82 -1.00
C ALA A 95 -5.54 3.07 0.12
N GLN A 96 -5.25 2.05 0.95
CA GLN A 96 -4.21 2.14 1.97
C GLN A 96 -2.82 2.34 1.36
N LEU A 97 -2.48 1.59 0.32
CA LEU A 97 -1.22 1.79 -0.41
C LEU A 97 -1.11 3.19 -0.99
N LYS A 98 -2.20 3.72 -1.55
CA LYS A 98 -2.25 5.09 -2.06
C LYS A 98 -2.03 6.12 -0.95
N ARG A 99 -2.70 5.95 0.19
CA ARG A 99 -2.61 6.84 1.35
C ARG A 99 -1.18 6.88 1.89
N TYR A 100 -0.53 5.72 2.04
CA TYR A 100 0.76 5.63 2.71
C TYR A 100 1.97 5.80 1.80
N PHE A 101 1.87 5.43 0.53
CA PHE A 101 3.02 5.41 -0.38
C PHE A 101 2.79 6.16 -1.70
N GLY A 102 1.61 6.76 -1.87
CA GLY A 102 1.27 7.53 -3.05
C GLY A 102 0.75 6.69 -4.23
N THR A 103 0.49 7.38 -5.33
CA THR A 103 -0.18 6.81 -6.51
C THR A 103 0.65 5.72 -7.19
N ASP A 104 1.97 5.83 -7.21
CA ASP A 104 2.82 4.90 -7.97
C ASP A 104 2.78 3.47 -7.41
N ILE A 105 2.92 3.31 -6.09
CA ILE A 105 2.79 2.01 -5.42
C ILE A 105 1.38 1.44 -5.59
N SER A 106 0.36 2.29 -5.44
CA SER A 106 -1.04 1.89 -5.66
C SER A 106 -1.30 1.43 -7.10
N ARG A 107 -0.70 2.13 -8.08
CA ARG A 107 -0.78 1.81 -9.50
C ARG A 107 -0.06 0.51 -9.82
N GLN A 108 1.14 0.29 -9.30
CA GLN A 108 1.86 -0.97 -9.48
C GLN A 108 1.07 -2.15 -8.90
N PHE A 109 0.49 -1.99 -7.71
CA PHE A 109 -0.38 -3.01 -7.11
C PHE A 109 -1.61 -3.36 -7.97
N GLU A 110 -2.21 -2.37 -8.62
CA GLU A 110 -3.32 -2.59 -9.54
C GLU A 110 -2.84 -3.23 -10.85
N TYR A 111 -2.02 -2.53 -11.62
CA TYR A 111 -1.73 -2.91 -13.01
C TYR A 111 -0.72 -4.04 -13.15
N GLU A 112 0.28 -4.14 -12.27
CA GLU A 112 1.28 -5.20 -12.38
C GLU A 112 0.84 -6.48 -11.68
N LEU A 113 0.11 -6.36 -10.56
CA LEU A 113 -0.31 -7.51 -9.77
C LEU A 113 -1.76 -7.93 -10.04
N HIS A 114 -2.73 -7.05 -9.78
CA HIS A 114 -4.14 -7.45 -9.88
C HIS A 114 -4.54 -7.86 -11.30
N HIS A 115 -4.13 -7.09 -12.31
CA HIS A 115 -4.42 -7.40 -13.71
C HIS A 115 -3.76 -8.72 -14.15
N LEU A 116 -2.51 -8.97 -13.74
CA LEU A 116 -1.81 -10.21 -14.05
C LEU A 116 -2.54 -11.42 -13.45
N LEU A 117 -2.91 -11.35 -12.17
CA LEU A 117 -3.65 -12.42 -11.51
C LEU A 117 -5.06 -12.63 -12.10
N TYR A 118 -5.69 -11.55 -12.56
CA TYR A 118 -6.99 -11.62 -13.25
C TYR A 118 -6.84 -12.30 -14.61
N HIS A 119 -5.81 -11.94 -15.37
CA HIS A 119 -5.52 -12.53 -16.67
C HIS A 119 -5.23 -14.04 -16.56
N THR A 120 -4.38 -14.46 -15.61
CA THR A 120 -4.12 -15.89 -15.38
C THR A 120 -5.40 -16.64 -15.01
N HIS A 121 -6.23 -16.07 -14.14
CA HIS A 121 -7.53 -16.64 -13.78
C HIS A 121 -8.41 -16.86 -15.00
N SER A 122 -8.54 -15.84 -15.86
CA SER A 122 -9.35 -15.91 -17.07
C SER A 122 -8.91 -17.05 -18.00
N ILE A 123 -7.59 -17.19 -18.22
CA ILE A 123 -7.03 -18.27 -19.05
C ILE A 123 -7.38 -19.64 -18.46
N MET A 124 -7.12 -19.85 -17.16
CA MET A 124 -7.39 -21.13 -16.50
C MET A 124 -8.87 -21.52 -16.56
N VAL A 125 -9.77 -20.57 -16.32
CA VAL A 125 -11.21 -20.81 -16.37
C VAL A 125 -11.68 -21.12 -17.79
N ARG A 126 -11.12 -20.44 -18.80
CA ARG A 126 -11.41 -20.74 -20.21
C ARG A 126 -10.97 -22.16 -20.56
N THR A 127 -9.75 -22.55 -20.19
CA THR A 127 -9.25 -23.92 -20.43
C THR A 127 -10.08 -24.97 -19.70
N TYR A 128 -10.46 -24.72 -18.45
CA TYR A 128 -11.34 -25.61 -17.69
C TYR A 128 -12.70 -25.81 -18.38
N ARG A 129 -13.33 -24.73 -18.85
CA ARG A 129 -14.67 -24.79 -19.46
C ARG A 129 -14.69 -25.46 -20.82
N LEU A 130 -13.67 -25.20 -21.64
CA LEU A 130 -13.64 -25.65 -23.03
C LEU A 130 -12.87 -26.97 -23.19
N GLY A 131 -11.95 -27.27 -22.29
CA GLY A 131 -10.94 -28.33 -22.47
C GLY A 131 -9.77 -27.82 -23.32
N PHE A 132 -8.55 -28.21 -22.95
CA PHE A 132 -7.32 -27.74 -23.60
C PHE A 132 -7.27 -28.03 -25.11
N GLU A 133 -7.72 -29.22 -25.52
CA GLU A 133 -7.68 -29.65 -26.93
C GLU A 133 -8.63 -28.83 -27.83
N ASN A 134 -9.69 -28.26 -27.25
CA ASN A 134 -10.68 -27.47 -27.99
C ASN A 134 -10.30 -25.98 -28.10
N LEU A 135 -9.17 -25.57 -27.52
CA LEU A 135 -8.67 -24.20 -27.62
C LEU A 135 -7.97 -23.95 -28.96
N SER A 136 -8.03 -22.71 -29.46
CA SER A 136 -7.18 -22.28 -30.59
C SER A 136 -5.69 -22.35 -30.21
N VAL A 137 -4.82 -22.41 -31.22
CA VAL A 137 -3.36 -22.48 -31.03
C VAL A 137 -2.86 -21.35 -30.13
N ASP A 138 -3.35 -20.13 -30.32
CA ASP A 138 -2.99 -18.97 -29.49
C ASP A 138 -3.43 -19.16 -28.03
N HIS A 139 -4.67 -19.60 -27.79
CA HIS A 139 -5.17 -19.83 -26.44
C HIS A 139 -4.47 -21.01 -25.74
N GLN A 140 -4.02 -22.02 -26.50
CA GLN A 140 -3.19 -23.10 -25.97
C GLN A 140 -1.82 -22.58 -25.55
N ALA A 141 -1.21 -21.69 -26.34
CA ALA A 141 0.05 -21.04 -25.98
C ALA A 141 -0.10 -20.18 -24.72
N GLU A 142 -1.18 -19.38 -24.62
CA GLU A 142 -1.51 -18.62 -23.42
C GLU A 142 -1.62 -19.53 -22.19
N HIS A 143 -2.35 -20.65 -22.30
CA HIS A 143 -2.51 -21.61 -21.20
C HIS A 143 -1.17 -22.19 -20.74
N ARG A 144 -0.30 -22.57 -21.67
CA ARG A 144 1.05 -23.06 -21.34
C ARG A 144 1.89 -22.02 -20.61
N SER A 145 1.69 -20.73 -20.88
CA SER A 145 2.41 -19.63 -20.22
C SER A 145 1.94 -19.33 -18.79
N VAL A 146 0.78 -19.84 -18.36
CA VAL A 146 0.20 -19.50 -17.03
C VAL A 146 1.16 -19.80 -15.88
N GLY A 147 1.92 -20.90 -15.97
CA GLY A 147 2.93 -21.22 -14.95
C GLY A 147 4.00 -20.14 -14.80
N GLU A 148 4.50 -19.61 -15.92
CA GLU A 148 5.47 -18.51 -15.94
C GLU A 148 4.85 -17.20 -15.45
N LEU A 149 3.60 -16.93 -15.84
CA LEU A 149 2.87 -15.75 -15.35
C LEU A 149 2.69 -15.76 -13.83
N HIS A 150 2.49 -16.92 -13.20
CA HIS A 150 2.48 -17.02 -11.73
C HIS A 150 3.84 -16.69 -11.10
N ILE A 151 4.95 -17.08 -11.74
CA ILE A 151 6.31 -16.74 -11.29
C ILE A 151 6.53 -15.23 -11.41
N ILE A 152 6.12 -14.64 -12.53
CA ILE A 152 6.17 -13.19 -12.75
C ILE A 152 5.36 -12.47 -11.66
N ALA A 153 4.14 -12.92 -11.37
CA ALA A 153 3.30 -12.33 -10.33
C ALA A 153 3.98 -12.37 -8.95
N ALA A 154 4.59 -13.50 -8.59
CA ALA A 154 5.32 -13.61 -7.32
C ALA A 154 6.51 -12.64 -7.26
N ARG A 155 7.25 -12.50 -8.36
CA ARG A 155 8.36 -11.54 -8.47
C ARG A 155 7.88 -10.10 -8.35
N GLU A 156 6.80 -9.72 -9.03
CA GLU A 156 6.24 -8.36 -8.93
C GLU A 156 5.75 -8.06 -7.52
N LEU A 157 5.21 -9.06 -6.80
CA LEU A 157 4.86 -8.88 -5.40
C LEU A 157 6.11 -8.65 -4.55
N SER A 158 7.13 -9.49 -4.70
CA SER A 158 8.39 -9.31 -3.95
C SER A 158 9.02 -7.95 -4.22
N LYS A 159 9.01 -7.48 -5.47
CA LYS A 159 9.49 -6.14 -5.82
C LYS A 159 8.70 -5.05 -5.11
N LEU A 160 7.37 -5.10 -5.16
CA LEU A 160 6.49 -4.16 -4.47
C LEU A 160 6.74 -4.14 -2.95
N LEU A 161 6.84 -5.33 -2.34
CA LEU A 161 7.08 -5.47 -0.90
C LEU A 161 8.45 -4.95 -0.48
N ASN A 162 9.49 -5.19 -1.29
CA ASN A 162 10.82 -4.64 -1.04
C ASN A 162 10.82 -3.12 -1.12
N GLU A 163 10.17 -2.53 -2.12
CA GLU A 163 10.07 -1.07 -2.24
C GLU A 163 9.30 -0.47 -1.04
N ILE A 164 8.23 -1.12 -0.59
CA ILE A 164 7.51 -0.73 0.62
C ILE A 164 8.43 -0.80 1.84
N ASN A 165 9.18 -1.89 2.01
CA ASN A 165 10.11 -2.05 3.14
C ASN A 165 11.23 -1.01 3.14
N GLU A 166 11.79 -0.68 1.96
CA GLU A 166 12.79 0.37 1.81
C GLU A 166 12.23 1.73 2.23
N ARG A 167 11.01 2.07 1.78
CA ARG A 167 10.31 3.31 2.17
C ARG A 167 10.01 3.36 3.66
N ILE A 168 9.64 2.25 4.28
CA ILE A 168 9.46 2.15 5.74
C ILE A 168 10.78 2.40 6.46
N ALA A 169 11.88 1.78 6.01
CA ALA A 169 13.19 1.89 6.63
C ALA A 169 13.70 3.34 6.64
N ILE A 170 13.49 4.09 5.56
CA ILE A 170 13.86 5.52 5.46
C ILE A 170 12.79 6.47 6.00
N SER A 171 11.70 5.97 6.60
CA SER A 171 10.59 6.78 7.12
C SER A 171 9.85 7.61 6.05
N SER A 172 9.88 7.17 4.80
CA SER A 172 9.22 7.81 3.65
C SER A 172 7.84 7.21 3.39
N PHE A 173 6.94 7.29 4.37
CA PHE A 173 5.56 6.83 4.26
C PHE A 173 4.61 7.71 5.09
N GLY A 174 3.32 7.64 4.77
CA GLY A 174 2.23 8.30 5.51
C GLY A 174 2.38 9.81 5.63
N THR A 175 1.88 10.35 6.74
CA THR A 175 1.90 11.80 7.01
C THR A 175 3.35 12.34 7.09
N VAL A 176 4.31 11.49 7.46
CA VAL A 176 5.73 11.86 7.53
C VAL A 176 6.30 12.18 6.14
N MET A 177 5.87 11.46 5.10
CA MET A 177 6.24 11.76 3.71
C MET A 177 5.71 13.12 3.26
N GLU A 178 4.47 13.47 3.63
CA GLU A 178 3.89 14.79 3.31
C GLU A 178 4.65 15.92 4.02
N ILE A 179 5.00 15.74 5.30
CA ILE A 179 5.77 16.73 6.07
C ILE A 179 7.18 16.92 5.48
N ASN A 180 7.87 15.84 5.12
CA ASN A 180 9.22 15.89 4.55
C ASN A 180 9.22 16.46 3.12
N ASN A 181 8.18 16.19 2.32
CA ASN A 181 8.04 16.77 0.98
C ASN A 181 7.71 18.27 1.02
N ILE A 182 7.06 18.75 2.08
CA ILE A 182 6.90 20.18 2.34
C ILE A 182 8.27 20.81 2.63
N GLU A 183 9.18 20.17 3.36
CA GLU A 183 10.51 20.76 3.59
C GLU A 183 11.40 20.81 2.34
N ILE A 184 11.21 19.90 1.37
CA ILE A 184 12.08 19.76 0.18
C ILE A 184 11.53 20.47 -1.07
N GLY A 185 10.20 20.58 -1.23
CA GLY A 185 9.55 21.07 -2.46
C GLY A 185 8.77 22.39 -2.34
N SER A 186 8.77 23.03 -1.17
CA SER A 186 7.84 24.13 -0.89
C SER A 186 8.45 25.54 -0.91
N LEU A 187 9.76 25.69 -1.07
CA LEU A 187 10.38 27.02 -1.22
C LEU A 187 9.86 27.75 -2.46
N ASP A 188 9.55 27.05 -3.56
CA ASP A 188 9.12 27.71 -4.82
C ASP A 188 7.60 27.89 -4.97
N LYS A 189 6.76 27.35 -4.06
CA LYS A 189 5.28 27.42 -4.18
C LYS A 189 4.54 27.89 -2.93
N ILE A 190 5.22 28.13 -1.81
CA ILE A 190 4.61 28.69 -0.58
C ILE A 190 4.44 30.22 -0.62
N ASP A 191 4.99 30.90 -1.63
CA ASP A 191 5.29 32.32 -1.47
C ASP A 191 4.14 33.33 -1.59
N ASN A 192 2.89 32.93 -1.89
CA ASN A 192 1.79 33.91 -1.95
C ASN A 192 0.53 33.52 -1.18
N LEU A 193 0.03 32.28 -1.29
CA LEU A 193 -1.24 31.93 -0.62
C LEU A 193 -1.10 31.76 0.90
N PHE A 194 0.03 31.19 1.35
CA PHE A 194 0.27 30.90 2.77
C PHE A 194 0.61 32.18 3.56
N LEU A 195 1.31 33.13 2.91
CA LEU A 195 1.55 34.47 3.46
C LEU A 195 0.25 35.28 3.57
N ILE A 196 -0.66 35.20 2.59
CA ILE A 196 -1.97 35.85 2.64
C ILE A 196 -2.84 35.25 3.77
N GLN A 197 -2.92 33.93 3.91
CA GLN A 197 -3.68 33.31 5.01
C GLN A 197 -3.13 33.67 6.40
N ARG A 198 -1.81 33.82 6.52
CA ARG A 198 -1.16 34.22 7.79
C ARG A 198 -1.27 35.72 8.07
N LEU A 199 -1.36 36.58 7.05
CA LEU A 199 -1.59 38.02 7.20
C LEU A 199 -3.05 38.38 7.50
N PHE A 200 -4.02 37.60 7.01
CA PHE A 200 -5.45 37.88 7.21
C PHE A 200 -6.12 37.09 8.34
N ASN A 201 -5.41 36.18 9.01
CA ASN A 201 -5.90 35.37 10.14
C ASN A 201 -7.28 34.75 9.90
N THR A 202 -7.57 34.39 8.64
CA THR A 202 -8.74 33.63 8.26
C THR A 202 -8.38 32.16 8.34
N ARG A 203 -9.00 31.47 9.31
CA ARG A 203 -8.97 30.00 9.42
C ARG A 203 -9.61 29.35 8.20
#